data_AF-A0AAD9GC40-F1
#
_entry.id   AF-A0AAD9GC40-F1
#
_cell.length_a   1.000
_cell.length_b   1.000
_cell.length_c   1.000
_cell.angle_alpha   90.00
_cell.angle_beta   90.00
_cell.angle_gamma   90.00
#
_symmetry.space_group_name_H-M   'P 1'
#
loop_
_entity.id
_entity.type
_entity.pdbx_description
1 polymer ?
#
loop_
_entity_poly.entity_id
_entity_poly.type
_entity_poly.pdbx_seq_one_letter_code
_entity_poly.pdbx_strand_id
1 'polypeptide(L)' 'MPDVASLALQHRCIIRGIAVGIQQLLRELVRFVNSKNIQPYVQKTFGFSREEVLEAFDYLQAGRHIGKVGIDISH' A
#
# COMPACT_ATOMS: atom_id res chain seq x y z
N MET A 1 14.03 17.27 -15.43
CA MET A 1 13.07 17.39 -14.30
C MET A 1 12.68 18.85 -14.18
N PRO A 2 11.39 19.19 -13.95
CA PRO A 2 10.98 20.57 -13.70
C PRO A 2 11.56 21.08 -12.38
N ASP A 3 11.67 22.40 -12.22
CA ASP A 3 12.03 23.03 -10.94
C ASP A 3 10.84 22.92 -9.97
N VAL A 4 10.83 21.82 -9.24
CA VAL A 4 9.80 21.47 -8.26
C VAL A 4 9.72 22.52 -7.13
N ALA A 5 10.84 23.14 -6.75
CA ALA A 5 10.88 24.12 -5.67
C ALA A 5 10.19 25.43 -6.10
N SER A 6 10.53 25.93 -7.29
CA SER A 6 9.87 27.13 -7.84
C SER A 6 8.37 26.90 -8.04
N LEU A 7 7.96 25.75 -8.57
CA LEU A 7 6.54 25.41 -8.72
C LEU A 7 5.81 25.34 -7.38
N ALA A 8 6.42 24.74 -6.35
CA ALA A 8 5.82 24.67 -5.02
C ALA A 8 5.60 26.07 -4.40
N LEU A 9 6.59 26.96 -4.57
CA LEU A 9 6.50 28.34 -4.11
C LEU A 9 5.40 29.12 -4.86
N GLN A 10 5.37 29.03 -6.19
CA GLN A 10 4.37 29.69 -7.04
C GLN A 10 2.93 29.28 -6.68
N HIS A 11 2.72 28.00 -6.40
CA HIS A 11 1.40 27.47 -6.07
C HIS A 11 1.06 27.50 -4.59
N ARG A 12 1.95 28.00 -3.72
CA ARG A 12 1.77 28.01 -2.27
C ARG A 12 1.45 26.61 -1.72
N CYS A 13 2.11 25.58 -2.26
CA CYS A 13 1.90 24.19 -1.84
C CYS A 13 3.11 23.66 -1.05
N ILE A 14 2.85 22.64 -0.24
CA ILE A 14 3.89 21.95 0.53
C ILE A 14 4.13 20.60 -0.11
N ILE A 15 5.39 20.32 -0.43
CA ILE A 15 5.82 19.00 -0.88
C ILE A 15 6.49 18.30 0.29
N ARG A 16 5.89 17.20 0.74
CA ARG A 16 6.41 16.38 1.83
C ARG A 16 6.68 14.97 1.32
N GLY A 17 7.96 14.59 1.31
CA GLY A 17 8.32 13.19 1.13
C GLY A 17 7.83 12.37 2.32
N ILE A 18 7.24 11.20 2.06
CA ILE A 18 6.82 10.24 3.08
C ILE A 18 7.42 8.90 2.70
N ALA A 19 8.24 8.34 3.58
CA ALA A 19 8.89 7.05 3.38
C ALA A 19 8.62 6.15 4.59
N VAL A 20 7.58 5.30 4.46
CA VAL A 20 7.07 4.41 5.52
C VAL A 20 6.65 5.18 6.79
N GLY A 21 5.69 4.64 7.54
CA GLY A 21 5.28 5.23 8.83
C GLY A 21 6.19 4.80 9.97
N ILE A 22 6.41 5.66 10.96
CA ILE A 22 7.02 5.25 12.23
C ILE A 22 6.11 4.25 12.96
N GLN A 23 6.68 3.47 13.88
CA GLN A 23 5.94 2.46 14.65
C GLN A 23 4.69 3.02 15.36
N GLN A 24 4.75 4.27 15.86
CA GLN A 24 3.60 4.92 16.48
C GLN A 24 2.41 5.03 15.50
N LEU A 25 2.66 5.46 14.25
CA LEU A 25 1.61 5.58 13.24
C LEU A 25 0.96 4.23 12.93
N LEU A 26 1.76 3.15 12.87
CA LEU A 26 1.24 1.80 12.70
C LEU A 26 0.34 1.39 13.88
N ARG A 27 0.76 1.66 15.12
CA ARG A 27 -0.03 1.33 16.32
C ARG A 27 -1.33 2.10 16.37
N GLU A 28 -1.31 3.37 16.00
CA GLU A 28 -2.51 4.21 15.90
C GLU A 28 -3.46 3.69 14.82
N LEU A 29 -2.93 3.35 13.63
CA LEU A 29 -3.71 2.74 12.55
C LEU A 29 -4.37 1.44 13.01
N VAL A 30 -3.62 0.51 13.61
CA VAL A 30 -4.15 -0.78 14.09
C VAL A 30 -5.26 -0.59 15.13
N ARG A 31 -5.08 0.32 16.10
CA ARG A 31 -6.13 0.64 17.08
C ARG A 31 -7.38 1.17 16.40
N PHE A 32 -7.21 2.08 15.45
CA PHE A 32 -8.33 2.68 14.73
C PHE A 32 -9.10 1.65 13.91
N VAL A 33 -8.43 0.88 13.06
CA VAL A 33 -9.10 -0.11 12.19
C VAL A 33 -9.78 -1.20 13.02
N ASN A 34 -9.18 -1.64 14.12
CA ASN A 34 -9.80 -2.59 15.04
C ASN A 34 -11.06 -2.00 15.70
N SER A 35 -10.98 -0.77 16.23
CA SER A 35 -12.12 -0.11 16.90
C SER A 35 -13.28 0.21 15.96
N LYS A 36 -13.01 0.35 14.66
CA LYS A 36 -14.00 0.68 13.63
C LYS A 36 -14.40 -0.51 12.77
N ASN A 37 -13.87 -1.70 13.07
CA ASN A 37 -14.04 -2.91 12.26
C ASN A 37 -13.77 -2.66 10.75
N ILE A 38 -12.72 -1.90 10.45
CA ILE A 38 -12.29 -1.62 9.08
C ILE A 38 -11.36 -2.75 8.65
N GLN A 39 -11.75 -3.47 7.61
CA GLN A 39 -10.93 -4.53 7.03
C GLN A 39 -10.18 -3.99 5.80
N PRO A 40 -8.87 -4.25 5.67
CA PRO A 40 -8.17 -4.02 4.42
C PRO A 40 -8.85 -4.83 3.30
N TYR A 41 -9.17 -4.17 2.18
CA TYR A 41 -9.75 -4.86 1.03
C TYR A 41 -8.66 -5.65 0.30
N VAL A 42 -8.71 -6.97 0.40
CA VAL A 42 -7.87 -7.90 -0.37
C VAL A 42 -8.69 -8.36 -1.57
N GLN A 43 -8.27 -7.99 -2.78
CA GLN A 43 -9.04 -8.32 -3.98
C GLN A 43 -8.84 -9.77 -4.43
N LYS A 44 -7.61 -10.26 -4.39
CA LYS A 44 -7.26 -11.62 -4.82
C LYS A 44 -6.21 -12.17 -3.87
N THR A 45 -6.41 -13.43 -3.49
CA THR A 45 -5.45 -14.21 -2.69
C THR A 45 -4.94 -15.35 -3.56
N PHE A 46 -3.63 -15.58 -3.53
CA PHE A 46 -2.92 -16.64 -4.23
C PHE A 46 -2.36 -17.63 -3.20
N GLY A 47 -2.14 -18.90 -3.57
CA GLY A 47 -1.47 -19.87 -2.70
C GLY A 47 0.04 -19.64 -2.60
N PHE A 48 0.68 -20.38 -1.69
CA PHE A 48 2.12 -20.31 -1.43
C PHE A 48 2.98 -21.27 -2.28
N SER A 49 2.47 -21.74 -3.42
CA SER A 49 3.31 -22.41 -4.42
C SER A 49 4.21 -21.38 -5.14
N ARG A 50 5.33 -21.83 -5.70
CA ARG A 50 6.24 -20.93 -6.44
C ARG A 50 5.51 -20.25 -7.60
N GLU A 51 4.69 -21.01 -8.32
CA GLU A 51 3.94 -20.58 -9.49
C GLU A 51 2.91 -19.51 -9.11
N GLU A 52 2.14 -19.73 -8.04
CA GLU A 52 1.12 -18.79 -7.57
C GLU A 52 1.73 -17.51 -6.99
N VAL A 53 2.87 -17.60 -6.30
CA VAL A 53 3.59 -16.41 -5.81
C VAL A 53 4.05 -15.55 -6.98
N LEU A 54 4.63 -16.15 -8.03
CA LEU A 54 5.01 -15.42 -9.24
C LEU A 54 3.79 -14.79 -9.92
N GLU A 55 2.68 -15.53 -10.04
CA GLU A 55 1.42 -14.99 -10.58
C GLU A 55 0.89 -13.81 -9.75
N ALA A 56 1.04 -13.83 -8.42
CA ALA A 56 0.65 -12.74 -7.54
C ALA A 56 1.44 -11.45 -7.83
N PHE A 57 2.75 -11.57 -8.07
CA PHE A 57 3.60 -10.44 -8.43
C PHE A 57 3.29 -9.90 -9.84
N ASP A 58 3.07 -10.79 -10.82
CA ASP A 58 2.64 -10.38 -12.16
C ASP A 58 1.28 -9.65 -12.12
N TYR A 59 0.35 -10.13 -11.29
CA TYR A 59 -0.95 -9.50 -11.07
C TYR A 59 -0.82 -8.12 -10.39
N LEU A 60 0.07 -7.99 -9.41
CA LEU A 60 0.40 -6.72 -8.76
C LEU A 60 1.01 -5.73 -9.76
N GLN A 61 2.00 -6.16 -10.55
CA GLN A 61 2.70 -5.34 -11.54
C GLN A 61 1.77 -4.86 -12.66
N ALA A 62 0.79 -5.68 -13.07
CA ALA A 62 -0.20 -5.29 -14.07
C ALA A 62 -1.15 -4.17 -13.60
N GLY A 63 -1.16 -3.81 -12.31
CA GLY A 63 -1.97 -2.70 -11.78
C GLY A 63 -3.48 -2.90 -11.86
N ARG A 64 -3.96 -4.13 -12.10
CA ARG A 64 -5.39 -4.45 -12.27
C ARG A 64 -6.16 -4.57 -10.95
N HIS A 65 -5.49 -4.33 -9.82
CA HIS A 65 -6.05 -4.52 -8.50
C HIS A 65 -6.47 -3.21 -7.84
N ILE A 66 -7.53 -3.26 -7.06
CA ILE A 66 -8.02 -2.30 -6.10
C ILE A 66 -7.69 -2.87 -4.72
N GLY A 67 -6.98 -2.11 -3.89
CA GLY A 67 -6.62 -2.54 -2.54
C GLY A 67 -5.37 -3.42 -2.50
N LYS A 68 -5.46 -4.60 -1.88
CA LYS A 68 -4.33 -5.48 -1.59
C LYS A 68 -4.40 -6.79 -2.36
N VAL A 69 -3.23 -7.34 -2.65
CA VAL A 69 -3.04 -8.71 -3.16
C VAL A 69 -2.53 -9.56 -2.01
N GLY A 70 -3.21 -10.67 -1.73
CA GLY A 70 -2.87 -11.61 -0.65
C GLY A 70 -2.08 -12.81 -1.17
N ILE A 71 -1.22 -13.36 -0.33
CA ILE A 71 -0.63 -14.68 -0.49
C ILE A 71 -0.96 -15.45 0.79
N ASP A 72 -1.65 -16.57 0.66
CA ASP A 72 -1.99 -17.43 1.80
C ASP A 72 -0.90 -18.46 2.02
N ILE A 73 -0.35 -18.46 3.25
CA ILE A 73 0.70 -19.37 3.70
C ILE A 73 0.16 -20.56 4.49
N SER A 74 -1.17 -20.64 4.64
CA SER A 74 -1.84 -21.71 5.36
C SER A 74 -1.87 -22.97 4.47
N HIS A 75 -1.26 -24.05 4.96
CA HIS A 75 -1.36 -25.39 4.36
C HIS A 75 -2.71 -26.04 4.68
#